data_AF-A0A1V4ZRJ8-F1
#
_entry.id   AF-A0A1V4ZRJ8-F1
#
_cell.length_a   1.000
_cell.length_b   1.000
_cell.length_c   1.000
_cell.angle_alpha   90.00
_cell.angle_beta   90.00
_cell.angle_gamma   90.00
#
_symmetry.space_group_name_H-M   'P 1'
#
loop_
_entity.id
_entity.type
_entity.pdbx_description
1 polymer ?
#
loop_
_entity_poly.entity_id
_entity_poly.type
_entity_poly.pdbx_seq_one_letter_code
_entity_poly.pdbx_strand_id
1 'polypeptide(L)'
;MDKGYDSEEIHRLIRDTLNSCSLIPIRERERKRISGYYRRRMRVLFDPELYYQRIKVETVFSVLKRKFGESLKARKYRLQVKEIKIKVILYNLSRLRKGISVLIVIEEFYKAT
;
A
#
# COMPACT_ATOMS: atom_id res chain seq x y z
N MET A 1 -7.34 -2.17 11.81
CA MET A 1 -7.26 -0.76 11.38
C MET A 1 -8.16 -0.51 10.17
N ASP A 2 -8.03 -1.29 9.09
CA ASP A 2 -8.77 -1.09 7.82
C ASP A 2 -10.29 -1.17 7.89
N LYS A 3 -10.85 -2.07 8.70
CA LYS A 3 -12.30 -2.12 8.98
C LYS A 3 -12.83 -0.80 9.58
N GLY A 4 -11.96 0.09 10.07
CA GLY A 4 -12.32 1.42 10.54
C GLY A 4 -12.78 2.37 9.43
N TYR A 5 -12.35 2.13 8.18
CA TYR A 5 -12.74 2.91 7.00
C TYR A 5 -14.04 2.40 6.34
N ASP A 6 -14.68 1.37 6.91
CA ASP A 6 -15.98 0.86 6.45
C ASP A 6 -17.11 1.86 6.78
N SER A 7 -17.25 2.86 5.91
CA SER A 7 -18.29 3.88 5.91
C SER A 7 -18.89 4.04 4.53
N GLU A 8 -20.21 4.19 4.47
CA GLU A 8 -20.93 4.35 3.20
C GLU A 8 -20.49 5.63 2.46
N GLU A 9 -20.20 6.70 3.19
CA GLU A 9 -19.72 7.97 2.60
C GLU A 9 -18.35 7.81 1.95
N ILE A 10 -17.44 7.05 2.59
CA ILE A 10 -16.12 6.74 2.04
C ILE A 10 -16.28 5.91 0.76
N HIS A 11 -17.17 4.92 0.78
CA HIS A 11 -17.47 4.12 -0.40
C HIS A 11 -18.04 4.95 -1.56
N ARG A 12 -18.99 5.86 -1.28
CA ARG A 12 -19.54 6.78 -2.29
C ARG A 12 -18.46 7.68 -2.86
N LEU A 13 -17.65 8.31 -2.01
CA LEU A 13 -16.55 9.16 -2.47
C LEU A 13 -15.60 8.41 -3.42
N ILE A 14 -15.18 7.20 -3.03
CA ILE A 14 -14.24 6.40 -3.83
C ILE A 14 -14.88 5.97 -5.16
N ARG A 15 -16.12 5.49 -5.14
CA ARG A 15 -16.78 4.90 -6.32
C ARG A 15 -17.39 5.93 -7.25
N ASP A 16 -18.04 6.94 -6.70
CA ASP A 16 -18.85 7.92 -7.44
C ASP A 16 -18.04 9.16 -7.82
N THR A 17 -17.05 9.55 -7.01
CA THR A 17 -16.24 10.77 -7.27
C THR A 17 -14.85 10.44 -7.80
N LEU A 18 -14.17 9.46 -7.21
CA LEU A 18 -12.82 9.07 -7.61
C LEU A 18 -12.80 7.96 -8.69
N ASN A 19 -13.98 7.46 -9.10
CA ASN A 19 -14.17 6.40 -10.08
C ASN A 19 -13.26 5.17 -9.85
N SER A 20 -13.13 4.75 -8.59
CA SER A 20 -12.22 3.68 -8.19
C SER A 20 -12.91 2.60 -7.36
N CYS A 21 -12.25 1.45 -7.22
CA CYS A 21 -12.75 0.31 -6.46
C CYS A 21 -12.39 0.45 -4.98
N SER A 22 -13.40 0.41 -4.11
CA SER A 22 -13.23 0.43 -2.66
C SER A 22 -13.15 -0.99 -2.08
N LEU A 23 -11.96 -1.60 -2.02
CA LEU A 23 -11.77 -2.94 -1.44
C LEU A 23 -11.54 -2.86 0.08
N ILE A 24 -12.57 -2.40 0.80
CA ILE A 24 -12.52 -2.21 2.27
C ILE A 24 -13.30 -3.34 2.92
N PRO A 25 -12.71 -4.06 3.89
CA PRO A 25 -13.40 -5.14 4.59
C PRO A 25 -14.48 -4.58 5.50
N ILE A 26 -15.59 -5.29 5.59
CA ILE A 26 -16.71 -4.89 6.42
C ILE A 26 -16.35 -5.03 7.90
N ARG A 27 -16.80 -4.03 8.68
CA ARG A 27 -16.80 -4.06 10.13
C ARG A 27 -18.06 -4.74 10.63
N GLU A 28 -17.89 -5.94 11.16
CA GLU A 28 -18.95 -6.65 11.87
C GLU A 28 -19.23 -6.00 13.23
N ARG A 29 -20.50 -5.92 13.59
CA ARG A 29 -20.99 -5.42 14.88
C ARG A 29 -22.08 -6.38 15.36
N GLU A 30 -21.92 -6.93 16.56
CA GLU A 30 -22.78 -7.99 17.11
C GLU A 30 -24.28 -7.66 17.15
N ARG A 31 -24.65 -6.36 17.13
CA ARG A 31 -26.05 -5.91 17.30
C ARG A 31 -26.53 -4.90 16.26
N LYS A 32 -25.83 -4.77 15.13
CA LYS A 32 -26.23 -3.83 14.06
C LYS A 32 -26.16 -4.49 12.69
N ARG A 33 -27.29 -4.49 11.99
CA ARG A 33 -27.33 -4.88 10.58
C ARG A 33 -26.50 -3.90 9.75
N ILE A 34 -25.82 -4.42 8.73
CA ILE A 34 -25.06 -3.61 7.77
C ILE A 34 -26.06 -2.79 6.93
N SER A 35 -25.99 -1.47 7.07
CA SER A 35 -26.75 -0.50 6.27
C SER A 35 -25.82 0.19 5.27
N GLY A 36 -26.39 0.70 4.18
CA GLY A 36 -25.63 1.29 3.09
C GLY A 36 -25.61 0.40 1.84
N TYR A 37 -25.76 1.02 0.68
CA TYR A 37 -25.81 0.32 -0.60
C TYR A 37 -24.46 -0.32 -0.90
N TYR A 38 -23.39 0.47 -0.83
CA TYR A 38 -22.04 -0.03 -1.12
C TYR A 38 -21.54 -0.98 -0.05
N ARG A 39 -21.81 -0.72 1.22
CA ARG A 39 -21.45 -1.63 2.31
C ARG A 39 -22.11 -3.00 2.17
N ARG A 40 -23.37 -3.07 1.75
CA ARG A 40 -24.03 -4.35 1.46
C ARG A 40 -23.43 -5.05 0.26
N ARG A 41 -23.06 -4.31 -0.80
CA ARG A 41 -22.36 -4.87 -1.97
C ARG A 41 -21.00 -5.43 -1.60
N MET A 42 -20.24 -4.76 -0.74
CA MET A 42 -18.96 -5.28 -0.24
C MET A 42 -19.11 -6.62 0.48
N ARG A 43 -20.27 -6.95 1.04
CA ARG A 43 -20.45 -8.25 1.72
C ARG A 43 -20.42 -9.42 0.75
N VAL A 44 -20.83 -9.17 -0.48
CA VAL A 44 -20.93 -10.20 -1.53
C VAL A 44 -19.73 -10.13 -2.47
N LEU A 45 -19.26 -8.93 -2.78
CA LEU A 45 -18.23 -8.68 -3.79
C LEU A 45 -16.82 -8.52 -3.20
N PHE A 46 -16.64 -8.66 -1.88
CA PHE A 46 -15.32 -8.56 -1.28
C PHE A 46 -14.48 -9.77 -1.67
N ASP A 47 -13.35 -9.50 -2.30
CA ASP A 47 -12.35 -10.49 -2.68
C ASP A 47 -11.19 -10.46 -1.67
N PRO A 48 -11.06 -11.51 -0.82
CA PRO A 48 -9.99 -11.60 0.15
C PRO A 48 -8.59 -11.72 -0.48
N GLU A 49 -8.46 -12.34 -1.65
CA GLU A 49 -7.18 -12.54 -2.33
C GLU A 49 -6.64 -11.22 -2.87
N LEU A 50 -7.50 -10.44 -3.52
CA LEU A 50 -7.14 -9.09 -3.95
C LEU A 50 -6.79 -8.19 -2.75
N TYR A 51 -7.52 -8.33 -1.65
CA TYR A 51 -7.25 -7.56 -0.43
C TYR A 51 -5.91 -7.95 0.20
N TYR A 52 -5.54 -9.22 0.17
CA TYR A 52 -4.27 -9.73 0.69
C TYR A 52 -3.05 -9.11 0.00
N GLN A 53 -3.19 -8.68 -1.27
CA GLN A 53 -2.11 -8.01 -1.99
C GLN A 53 -1.61 -6.72 -1.30
N ARG A 54 -2.40 -6.10 -0.40
CA ARG A 54 -1.99 -4.94 0.40
C ARG A 54 -0.73 -5.20 1.24
N ILE A 55 -0.51 -6.43 1.68
CA ILE A 55 0.67 -6.82 2.47
C ILE A 55 1.97 -6.48 1.74
N LYS A 56 1.99 -6.56 0.40
CA LYS A 56 3.15 -6.17 -0.41
C LYS A 56 3.51 -4.70 -0.19
N VAL A 57 2.50 -3.82 -0.24
CA VAL A 57 2.66 -2.38 -0.05
C VAL A 57 3.06 -2.05 1.39
N GLU A 58 2.43 -2.68 2.39
CA GLU A 58 2.80 -2.52 3.80
C GLU A 58 4.24 -2.93 4.07
N THR A 59 4.67 -4.04 3.47
CA THR A 59 6.06 -4.53 3.56
C THR A 59 7.03 -3.51 2.97
N VAL A 60 6.74 -2.97 1.78
CA VAL A 60 7.56 -1.93 1.15
C VAL A 60 7.65 -0.69 2.03
N PHE A 61 6.54 -0.21 2.59
CA PHE A 61 6.56 0.93 3.51
C PHE A 61 7.35 0.64 4.79
N SER A 62 7.23 -0.56 5.35
CA SER A 62 7.99 -0.97 6.53
C SER A 62 9.49 -0.98 6.26
N VAL A 63 9.92 -1.57 5.12
CA VAL A 63 11.33 -1.57 4.71
C VAL A 63 11.84 -0.14 4.48
N LEU A 64 11.05 0.71 3.83
CA LEU A 64 11.41 2.10 3.58
C LEU A 64 11.63 2.87 4.89
N LYS A 65 10.72 2.74 5.85
CA LYS A 65 10.85 3.37 7.19
C LYS A 65 12.05 2.85 7.96
N ARG A 66 12.31 1.54 7.96
CA ARG A 66 13.50 0.96 8.63
C ARG A 66 14.81 1.45 8.00
N LYS A 67 14.85 1.59 6.68
CA LYS A 67 16.07 1.97 5.95
C LYS A 67 16.39 3.46 6.03
N PHE A 68 15.37 4.32 5.98
CA PHE A 68 15.54 5.77 5.88
C PHE A 68 14.99 6.55 7.09
N GLY A 69 14.61 5.84 8.15
CA GLY A 69 13.96 6.40 9.33
C GLY A 69 12.48 6.72 9.09
N GLU A 70 11.69 6.56 10.15
CA GLU A 70 10.26 6.88 10.14
C GLU A 70 9.99 8.39 10.23
N SER A 71 10.87 9.16 10.87
CA SER A 71 10.69 10.59 11.04
C SER A 71 11.07 11.38 9.79
N LEU A 72 10.43 12.54 9.64
CA LEU A 72 10.77 13.56 8.65
C LEU A 72 11.49 14.70 9.35
N LYS A 73 12.62 15.12 8.82
CA LYS A 73 13.41 16.24 9.38
C LYS A 73 12.82 17.59 8.97
N ALA A 74 12.18 17.65 7.81
CA ALA A 74 11.59 18.88 7.31
C ALA A 74 10.44 19.40 8.20
N ARG A 75 10.45 20.70 8.49
CA ARG A 75 9.39 21.38 9.27
C ARG A 75 8.25 21.93 8.42
N LYS A 76 8.53 22.34 7.18
CA LYS A 76 7.52 22.85 6.24
C LYS A 76 6.86 21.70 5.49
N TYR A 77 5.52 21.70 5.36
CA TYR A 77 4.76 20.66 4.66
C TYR A 77 5.27 20.38 3.24
N ARG A 78 5.51 21.44 2.45
CA ARG A 78 6.05 21.30 1.08
C ARG A 78 7.40 20.56 1.05
N LEU A 79 8.24 20.75 2.07
CA LEU A 79 9.54 20.08 2.18
C LEU A 79 9.38 18.64 2.69
N GLN A 80 8.44 18.37 3.59
CA GLN A 80 8.11 17.00 4.03
C GLN A 80 7.67 16.12 2.85
N VAL A 81 6.82 16.66 1.97
CA VAL A 81 6.41 15.96 0.75
C VAL A 81 7.61 15.67 -0.16
N LYS A 82 8.54 16.63 -0.33
CA LYS A 82 9.77 16.41 -1.10
C LYS A 82 10.67 15.35 -0.45
N GLU A 83 10.83 15.38 0.87
CA GLU A 83 11.62 14.42 1.62
C GLU A 83 11.09 12.99 1.42
N ILE A 84 9.77 12.78 1.54
CA ILE A 84 9.14 11.48 1.28
C ILE A 84 9.41 11.03 -0.17
N LYS A 85 9.21 11.90 -1.16
CA LYS A 85 9.45 11.58 -2.58
C LYS A 85 10.90 11.15 -2.81
N ILE A 86 11.87 11.87 -2.24
CA ILE A 86 13.30 11.55 -2.35
C ILE A 86 13.60 10.19 -1.70
N LYS A 87 13.06 9.89 -0.51
CA LYS A 87 13.22 8.58 0.14
C LYS A 87 12.71 7.43 -0.76
N VAL A 88 11.57 7.62 -1.42
CA VAL A 88 11.00 6.62 -2.35
C VAL A 88 11.88 6.44 -3.59
N ILE A 89 12.34 7.53 -4.22
CA ILE A 89 13.23 7.48 -5.39
C ILE A 89 14.54 6.75 -5.02
N LEU A 90 15.15 7.12 -3.90
CA LEU A 90 16.38 6.49 -3.41
C LEU A 90 16.19 5.00 -3.09
N TYR A 91 15.03 4.62 -2.54
CA TYR A 91 14.67 3.22 -2.34
C TYR A 91 14.70 2.45 -3.67
N ASN A 92 14.02 2.98 -4.69
CA ASN A 92 13.93 2.34 -6.01
C ASN A 92 15.30 2.22 -6.68
N LEU A 93 16.11 3.29 -6.68
CA LEU A 93 17.48 3.24 -7.20
C LEU A 93 18.33 2.19 -6.47
N SER A 94 18.20 2.10 -5.15
CA SER A 94 18.94 1.12 -4.37
C SER A 94 18.51 -0.33 -4.64
N ARG A 95 17.24 -0.56 -5.00
CA ARG A 95 16.72 -1.86 -5.44
C ARG A 95 17.24 -2.23 -6.83
N LEU A 96 17.24 -1.28 -7.76
CA LEU A 96 17.79 -1.48 -9.11
C LEU A 96 19.27 -1.85 -9.06
N ARG A 97 20.07 -1.11 -8.28
CA ARG A 97 21.50 -1.41 -8.11
C ARG A 97 21.73 -2.84 -7.61
N LYS A 98 20.98 -3.26 -6.58
CA LYS A 98 21.08 -4.62 -6.05
C LYS A 98 20.67 -5.68 -7.09
N GLY A 99 19.62 -5.42 -7.87
CA GLY A 99 19.18 -6.31 -8.94
C GLY A 99 20.26 -6.52 -10.00
N ILE A 100 20.88 -5.43 -10.47
CA ILE A 100 21.99 -5.50 -11.44
C ILE A 100 23.17 -6.28 -10.86
N SER A 101 23.57 -6.01 -9.61
CA SER A 101 24.67 -6.75 -8.97
C SER A 101 24.39 -8.25 -8.88
N VAL A 102 23.15 -8.66 -8.58
CA VAL A 102 22.78 -10.08 -8.52
C VAL A 102 22.85 -10.71 -9.92
N LEU A 103 22.38 -10.01 -10.95
CA LEU A 103 22.45 -10.52 -12.34
C LEU A 103 23.90 -10.75 -12.78
N ILE A 104 24.80 -9.80 -12.50
CA ILE A 104 26.22 -9.95 -12.82
C ILE A 104 26.83 -11.19 -12.13
N VAL A 105 26.54 -11.39 -10.84
CA VAL A 105 27.05 -12.56 -10.11
C VAL A 105 26.52 -13.87 -10.70
N ILE A 106 25.26 -13.89 -11.12
CA ILE A 106 24.65 -15.06 -11.75
C ILE A 106 25.30 -15.35 -13.11
N GLU A 107 25.50 -14.33 -13.96
CA GLU A 107 26.18 -14.50 -15.25
C GLU A 107 27.60 -15.02 -15.09
N GLU A 108 28.38 -14.47 -14.14
CA GLU A 108 29.74 -14.93 -13.88
C GLU A 108 29.77 -16.37 -13.34
N PHE A 109 28.79 -16.76 -12.51
CA PHE A 109 28.66 -18.14 -12.03
C PHE A 109 28.39 -19.12 -13.19
N TYR A 110 27.48 -18.78 -14.11
CA TYR A 110 27.17 -19.61 -15.27
C TYR A 110 28.28 -19.66 -16.32
N LYS A 111 29.16 -18.64 -16.41
CA LYS A 111 30.36 -18.69 -17.26
C LYS A 111 31.48 -19.57 -16.69
N ALA A 112 31.48 -19.79 -15.38
CA ALA A 112 32.52 -20.54 -14.69
C ALA A 112 32.24 -22.06 -14.59
N THR A 113 31.07 -22.52 -15.07
CA THR A 113 30.67 -23.94 -15.14
C THR A 113 30.69 -24.41 -16.58
#